data_AF-A0A645I9T1-F1
#
_entry.id   AF-A0A645I9T1-F1
#
_cell.length_a   1.000
_cell.length_b   1.000
_cell.length_c   1.000
_cell.angle_alpha   90.00
_cell.angle_beta   90.00
_cell.angle_gamma   90.00
#
_symmetry.space_group_name_H-M   'P 1'
#
loop_
_entity.id
_entity.type
_entity.pdbx_description
1 polymer ?
#
loop_
_entity_poly.entity_id
_entity_poly.type
_entity_poly.pdbx_seq_one_letter_code
_entity_poly.pdbx_strand_id
1 'polypeptide(L)' 'MDSLTDIEVHLDRAKRSYDNAYRQLKSGRGNLIGQTEKLRELGLKSKKSIPQSLLNDLEEENERNEPGINAKELTVES' A
#
# COMPACT_ATOMS: atom_id res chain seq x y z
N MET A 1 23.64 32.04 -7.47
CA MET A 1 22.75 31.68 -6.34
C MET A 1 21.63 30.76 -6.82
N ASP A 2 21.30 30.77 -8.11
CA ASP A 2 20.17 30.04 -8.69
C ASP A 2 20.36 28.51 -8.75
N SER A 3 21.60 28.03 -8.84
CA SER A 3 21.91 26.59 -8.97
C SER A 3 21.50 25.74 -7.76
N LEU A 4 21.57 26.27 -6.54
CA LEU A 4 21.13 25.53 -5.35
C LEU A 4 19.59 25.45 -5.28
N THR A 5 18.91 26.55 -5.61
CA THR A 5 17.45 26.61 -5.70
C THR A 5 16.92 25.69 -6.79
N ASP A 6 17.58 25.63 -7.95
CA ASP A 6 17.20 24.71 -9.02
C ASP A 6 17.31 23.24 -8.57
N ILE A 7 18.39 22.89 -7.87
CA ILE A 7 18.57 21.54 -7.29
C ILE A 7 17.44 21.22 -6.30
N GLU A 8 17.11 22.15 -5.41
CA GLU A 8 16.01 21.99 -4.44
C GLU A 8 14.68 21.69 -5.15
N VAL A 9 14.36 22.46 -6.19
CA VAL A 9 13.14 22.27 -6.98
C VAL A 9 13.13 20.90 -7.69
N HIS A 10 14.27 20.46 -8.24
CA HIS A 10 14.36 19.15 -8.88
C HIS A 10 14.20 18.00 -7.89
N LEU A 11 14.78 18.12 -6.70
CA LEU A 11 14.66 17.13 -5.64
C LEU A 11 13.21 17.01 -5.17
N ASP A 12 12.52 18.13 -4.97
CA ASP A 12 11.11 18.15 -4.59
C ASP A 12 10.21 17.48 -5.64
N ARG A 13 10.49 17.73 -6.93
CA ARG A 13 9.76 17.07 -8.02
C ARG A 13 9.99 15.57 -8.03
N ALA A 14 11.25 15.14 -7.85
CA ALA A 14 11.59 13.72 -7.79
C ALA A 14 10.89 13.03 -6.61
N LYS A 15 10.91 13.66 -5.43
CA LYS A 15 10.24 13.15 -4.23
C LYS A 15 8.73 13.01 -4.44
N ARG A 16 8.06 14.04 -4.98
CA ARG A 16 6.63 13.98 -5.28
C ARG A 16 6.28 12.89 -6.29
N SER A 17 7.12 12.70 -7.31
CA SER A 17 6.94 11.64 -8.30
C SER A 17 7.08 10.26 -7.65
N TYR A 18 8.10 10.07 -6.82
CA TYR A 18 8.28 8.86 -6.03
C TYR A 18 7.06 8.58 -5.14
N ASP A 19 6.60 9.56 -4.36
CA ASP A 19 5.46 9.38 -3.46
C ASP A 19 4.17 9.04 -4.20
N ASN A 20 3.97 9.60 -5.39
CA ASN A 20 2.83 9.27 -6.26
C ASN A 20 2.92 7.83 -6.78
N ALA A 21 4.09 7.42 -7.28
CA ALA A 21 4.30 6.07 -7.80
C ALA A 21 4.20 5.03 -6.67
N TYR A 22 4.77 5.33 -5.51
CA TYR A 22 4.69 4.48 -4.32
C TYR A 22 3.24 4.27 -3.91
N ARG A 23 2.41 5.32 -3.93
CA ARG A 23 0.99 5.18 -3.64
C ARG A 23 0.27 4.29 -4.67
N GLN A 24 0.45 4.57 -5.96
CA GLN A 24 -0.21 3.77 -6.99
C GLN A 24 0.19 2.28 -6.95
N LEU A 25 1.44 2.00 -6.61
CA LEU A 25 1.97 0.64 -6.58
C LEU A 25 1.59 -0.07 -5.26
N LYS A 26 1.91 0.55 -4.13
CA LYS A 26 1.95 -0.10 -2.82
C LYS A 26 0.92 0.44 -1.83
N SER A 27 0.70 1.76 -1.75
CA SER A 27 -0.11 2.34 -0.67
C SER A 27 -1.27 3.26 -1.11
N GLY A 28 -2.41 3.18 -0.42
CA GLY A 28 -3.54 4.09 -0.65
C GLY A 28 -4.59 3.55 -1.63
N ARG A 29 -5.50 4.45 -2.03
CA ARG A 29 -6.77 4.07 -2.68
C ARG A 29 -6.54 3.63 -4.12
N GLY A 30 -6.49 2.32 -4.32
CA GLY A 30 -6.26 1.71 -5.63
C GLY A 30 -4.84 1.18 -5.84
N ASN A 31 -4.12 0.84 -4.76
CA ASN A 31 -2.81 0.22 -4.87
C ASN A 31 -2.87 -1.07 -5.69
N LEU A 32 -1.98 -1.18 -6.68
CA LEU A 32 -1.99 -2.27 -7.66
C LEU A 32 -1.58 -3.61 -7.04
N ILE A 33 -0.63 -3.60 -6.10
CA ILE A 33 -0.16 -4.83 -5.45
C ILE A 33 -1.31 -5.49 -4.67
N GLY A 34 -2.03 -4.74 -3.83
CA GLY A 34 -3.16 -5.28 -3.06
C GLY A 34 -4.35 -5.68 -3.94
N GLN A 35 -4.62 -4.98 -5.05
CA GLN A 35 -5.64 -5.45 -6.01
C GLN A 35 -5.25 -6.77 -6.67
N THR A 36 -3.99 -6.90 -7.08
CA THR A 36 -3.48 -8.13 -7.70
C THR A 36 -3.53 -9.28 -6.72
N GLU A 37 -3.25 -9.03 -5.43
CA GLU A 37 -3.34 -10.05 -4.39
C GLU A 37 -4.77 -10.49 -4.11
N LYS A 38 -5.72 -9.55 -4.00
CA LYS A 38 -7.15 -9.89 -3.90
C LYS A 38 -7.63 -10.74 -5.09
N LEU A 39 -7.16 -10.46 -6.30
CA LEU A 39 -7.48 -11.28 -7.46
C LEU A 39 -6.86 -12.69 -7.35
N ARG A 40 -5.63 -12.80 -6.83
CA ARG A 40 -4.99 -14.10 -6.53
C ARG A 40 -5.81 -14.89 -5.51
N GLU A 41 -6.23 -14.27 -4.42
CA GLU A 41 -7.08 -14.87 -3.38
C GLU A 41 -8.40 -15.39 -3.97
N LEU A 42 -8.99 -14.66 -4.93
CA LEU A 42 -10.18 -15.07 -5.66
C LEU A 42 -9.93 -16.19 -6.70
N GLY A 43 -8.73 -16.76 -6.75
CA GLY A 43 -8.38 -17.90 -7.61
C GLY A 43 -7.96 -17.53 -9.03
N LEU A 44 -7.82 -16.25 -9.35
CA LEU A 44 -7.30 -15.79 -10.65
C LEU A 44 -5.76 -15.83 -10.63
N LYS A 45 -5.16 -16.69 -11.45
CA LYS A 45 -3.70 -16.79 -11.55
C LYS A 45 -3.11 -15.55 -12.21
N SER A 46 -2.43 -14.70 -11.45
CA SER A 46 -1.64 -13.59 -12.00
C SER A 46 -0.42 -14.15 -12.75
N LYS A 47 -0.18 -13.72 -14.01
CA LYS A 47 0.99 -14.14 -14.79
C LYS A 47 2.32 -13.59 -14.26
N LYS A 48 2.29 -12.51 -13.48
CA LYS A 48 3.47 -11.94 -12.81
C LYS A 48 3.37 -12.25 -11.32
N SER A 49 4.41 -12.89 -10.78
CA SER A 49 4.54 -13.10 -9.34
C SER A 49 4.96 -11.79 -8.67
N ILE A 50 4.26 -11.41 -7.61
CA ILE A 50 4.66 -10.28 -6.77
C ILE A 50 5.74 -10.80 -5.81
N PRO A 51 6.87 -10.09 -5.63
CA PRO A 51 7.87 -10.47 -4.64
C PRO A 51 7.29 -10.62 -3.24
N GLN A 52 7.66 -11.68 -2.53
CA GLN A 52 7.12 -11.99 -1.19
C GLN A 52 7.36 -10.87 -0.18
N SER A 53 8.49 -10.16 -0.27
CA SER A 53 8.78 -9.02 0.61
C SER A 53 7.72 -7.91 0.53
N LEU A 54 7.17 -7.67 -0.66
CA LEU A 54 6.12 -6.67 -0.84
C LEU A 54 4.76 -7.14 -0.33
N LEU A 55 4.52 -8.45 -0.32
CA LEU A 55 3.31 -9.04 0.26
C LEU A 55 3.33 -8.96 1.78
N ASN A 56 4.46 -9.30 2.40
CA ASN A 56 4.63 -9.18 3.86
C ASN A 56 4.42 -7.72 4.32
N ASP A 57 4.99 -6.74 3.59
CA ASP A 57 4.79 -5.32 3.90
C ASP A 57 3.30 -4.91 3.83
N LEU A 58 2.53 -5.53 2.94
CA LEU A 58 1.09 -5.30 2.77
C LEU A 58 0.27 -5.95 3.88
N GLU A 59 0.61 -7.17 4.29
CA GLU A 59 0.01 -7.85 5.44
C GLU A 59 0.22 -7.03 6.70
N GLU A 60 1.46 -6.58 6.97
CA GLU A 60 1.76 -5.71 8.09
C GLU A 60 0.99 -4.37 8.04
N GLU A 61 0.84 -3.77 6.85
CA GLU A 61 0.05 -2.54 6.67
C GLU A 61 -1.44 -2.80 6.94
N ASN A 62 -1.99 -3.94 6.51
CA ASN A 62 -3.38 -4.30 6.77
C ASN A 62 -3.63 -4.59 8.26
N GLU A 63 -2.74 -5.33 8.91
CA GLU A 63 -2.82 -5.63 10.35
C GLU A 63 -2.79 -4.36 11.20
N ARG A 64 -1.92 -3.39 10.86
CA ARG A 64 -1.88 -2.08 11.53
C ARG A 64 -3.15 -1.24 11.33
N ASN A 65 -3.89 -1.52 10.26
CA ASN A 65 -5.10 -0.79 9.89
C ASN A 65 -6.39 -1.57 10.22
N GLU A 66 -6.33 -2.69 10.94
CA GLU A 66 -7.56 -3.34 11.41
C GLU A 66 -8.32 -2.37 12.33
N PRO A 67 -9.59 -2.03 12.02
CA PRO A 67 -10.47 -1.44 13.01
C PRO A 67 -10.65 -2.53 14.06
N GLY A 68 -10.05 -2.34 15.24
CA GLY A 68 -10.05 -3.34 16.30
C GLY A 68 -11.42 -3.98 16.43
N ILE A 69 -11.51 -5.27 16.09
CA ILE A 69 -12.73 -6.04 16.30
C ILE A 69 -12.99 -5.96 17.79
N ASN A 70 -13.99 -5.18 18.20
CA ASN A 70 -14.42 -5.17 19.58
C ASN A 70 -15.11 -6.51 19.84
N ALA A 71 -14.32 -7.51 20.21
CA ALA A 71 -14.77 -8.86 20.55
C ALA A 71 -15.71 -8.91 21.77
N LYS A 72 -16.18 -7.76 22.30
CA LYS A 72 -17.14 -7.69 23.42
C LYS A 72 -18.60 -7.53 23.00
N GLU A 73 -18.93 -7.35 21.72
CA GLU A 73 -20.34 -7.23 21.26
C GLU A 73 -21.01 -8.56 20.86
N LEU A 74 -20.34 -9.72 20.96
CA LEU A 74 -20.92 -11.02 20.56
C LEU A 74 -21.42 -11.89 21.73
N THR A 75 -21.51 -11.38 22.96
CA THR A 75 -22.02 -12.17 24.10
C THR A 75 -22.98 -11.39 24.99
N VAL A 76 -24.16 -11.06 24.46
CA VAL A 76 -25.47 -10.98 25.13
C VAL A 76 -26.43 -10.64 23.98
N GLU A 77 -27.49 -11.38 23.67
CA GLU A 77 -28.55 -11.84 24.56
C GLU A 77 -29.12 -13.19 24.05
N SER A 78 -29.20 -14.16 24.96
CA SER A 78 -30.24 -15.19 25.00
C SER A 78 -30.89 -15.11 26.37
#